data_AF-A0A812Y7T2-F1
#
_entry.id   AF-A0A812Y7T2-F1
#
_cell.length_a   1.000
_cell.length_b   1.000
_cell.length_c   1.000
_cell.angle_alpha   90.00
_cell.angle_beta   90.00
_cell.angle_gamma   90.00
#
_symmetry.space_group_name_H-M   'P 1'
#
loop_
_entity.id
_entity.type
_entity.pdbx_description
1 polymer ?
#
loop_
_entity_poly.entity_id
_entity_poly.type
_entity_poly.pdbx_seq_one_letter_code
_entity_poly.pdbx_strand_id
1 'polypeptide(L)'
;MLGSPSKMKMSASFVPGDKPVRIRGRLTGHMWKLNNNVEPTAQNLRQISSWRRRLFLIEDGEGGVAMMYLSEKEDGLMVPGAMLRGRKKGTKSTAKLQKIEALPEVVLDPVADDMMYSTMNNIKQYEIAFFGGQGLNVKTLPEKLYPMRLRWTDGAGKEQQIMVASPEDVSRKAWMVVIRTSAGMGMAGHAVV
;
A
#
# COMPACT_ATOMS: atom_id res chain seq x y z
N MET A 1 -5.64 -18.84 -16.89
CA MET A 1 -4.46 -19.34 -16.17
C MET A 1 -3.71 -18.13 -15.66
N LEU A 2 -3.74 -17.90 -14.34
CA LEU A 2 -2.91 -16.87 -13.70
C LEU A 2 -1.51 -17.48 -13.56
N GLY A 3 -0.48 -16.82 -14.09
CA GLY A 3 0.90 -17.30 -13.97
C GLY A 3 1.27 -17.53 -12.49
N SER A 4 2.10 -18.53 -12.22
CA SER A 4 2.53 -18.87 -10.86
C SER A 4 3.09 -17.62 -10.17
N PRO A 5 2.64 -17.32 -8.94
CA PRO A 5 3.07 -16.11 -8.24
C PRO A 5 4.58 -16.22 -7.95
N SER A 6 5.34 -15.27 -8.48
CA SER A 6 6.80 -15.24 -8.34
C SER A 6 7.18 -14.89 -6.90
N LYS A 7 7.92 -15.77 -6.21
CA LYS A 7 8.51 -15.47 -4.91
C LYS A 7 9.62 -14.44 -5.12
N MET A 8 9.38 -13.19 -4.75
CA MET A 8 10.36 -12.12 -4.87
C MET A 8 11.43 -12.29 -3.78
N LYS A 9 12.65 -12.71 -4.15
CA LYS A 9 13.82 -12.59 -3.29
C LYS A 9 14.34 -11.14 -3.35
N MET A 10 13.93 -10.31 -2.39
CA MET A 10 14.55 -9.00 -2.18
C MET A 10 16.02 -9.22 -1.77
N SER A 11 16.96 -8.46 -2.34
CA SER A 11 18.35 -8.54 -1.86
C SER A 11 18.38 -7.99 -0.43
N ALA A 12 19.10 -8.70 0.45
CA ALA A 12 19.18 -8.42 1.88
C ALA A 12 19.94 -7.13 2.24
N SER A 13 19.98 -6.12 1.36
CA SER A 13 20.77 -4.90 1.52
C SER A 13 19.94 -3.61 1.45
N PHE A 14 18.63 -3.69 1.20
CA PHE A 14 17.79 -2.51 1.10
C PHE A 14 16.39 -2.79 1.67
N VAL A 15 16.06 -2.09 2.76
CA VAL A 15 14.72 -2.07 3.34
C VAL A 15 14.04 -0.76 2.95
N PRO A 16 12.95 -0.81 2.16
CA PRO A 16 12.27 0.41 1.73
C PRO A 16 11.71 1.22 2.91
N GLY A 17 11.84 2.55 2.85
CA GLY A 17 11.16 3.45 3.78
C GLY A 17 9.67 3.62 3.45
N ASP A 18 9.02 4.62 4.06
CA ASP A 18 7.59 4.91 3.82
C ASP A 18 7.36 5.73 2.54
N LYS A 19 8.36 6.51 2.10
CA LYS A 19 8.32 7.20 0.80
C LYS A 19 8.53 6.19 -0.33
N PRO A 20 7.75 6.28 -1.43
CA PRO A 20 7.93 5.39 -2.56
C PRO A 20 9.28 5.69 -3.21
N VAL A 21 10.10 4.65 -3.36
CA VAL A 21 11.41 4.70 -4.03
C VAL A 21 11.43 3.74 -5.21
N ARG A 22 12.17 4.09 -6.26
CA ARG A 22 12.33 3.22 -7.43
C ARG A 22 13.51 2.27 -7.22
N ILE A 23 13.23 0.98 -7.15
CA ILE A 23 14.22 -0.10 -6.97
C ILE A 23 14.06 -1.06 -8.14
N ARG A 24 15.13 -1.25 -8.93
CA ARG A 24 15.11 -2.15 -10.11
C ARG A 24 13.90 -1.89 -11.03
N GLY A 25 13.60 -0.60 -11.25
CA GLY A 25 12.48 -0.17 -12.08
C GLY A 25 11.09 -0.21 -11.43
N ARG A 26 10.95 -0.76 -10.21
CA ARG A 26 9.68 -0.88 -9.47
C ARG A 26 9.56 0.19 -8.40
N LEU A 27 8.41 0.84 -8.29
CA LEU A 27 8.14 1.79 -7.21
C LEU A 27 7.71 1.00 -5.98
N THR A 28 8.44 1.16 -4.87
CA THR A 28 8.30 0.33 -3.67
C THR A 28 8.40 1.19 -2.42
N GLY A 29 7.63 0.86 -1.39
CA GLY A 29 7.73 1.50 -0.07
C GLY A 29 6.67 0.98 0.89
N HIS A 30 6.78 1.34 2.16
CA HIS A 30 5.81 0.94 3.18
C HIS A 30 4.61 1.88 3.23
N MET A 31 3.44 1.30 3.44
CA MET A 31 2.21 2.03 3.78
C MET A 31 1.44 1.27 4.86
N TRP A 32 0.56 1.98 5.56
CA TRP A 32 -0.41 1.39 6.46
C TRP A 32 -1.68 1.04 5.69
N LYS A 33 -2.06 -0.22 5.68
CA LYS A 33 -3.28 -0.72 5.04
C LYS A 33 -4.36 -0.92 6.10
N LEU A 34 -5.56 -0.41 5.86
CA LEU A 34 -6.70 -0.72 6.72
C LEU A 34 -7.04 -2.22 6.62
N ASN A 35 -7.37 -2.84 7.75
CA ASN A 35 -7.79 -4.23 7.81
C ASN A 35 -9.07 -4.46 7.01
N ASN A 36 -9.16 -5.60 6.30
CA ASN A 36 -10.30 -5.88 5.41
C ASN A 36 -11.63 -6.04 6.15
N ASN A 37 -11.61 -6.36 7.44
CA ASN A 37 -12.77 -6.57 8.29
C ASN A 37 -13.11 -5.33 9.13
N VAL A 38 -12.51 -4.17 8.83
CA VAL A 38 -12.73 -2.94 9.56
C VAL A 38 -13.43 -1.93 8.66
N GLU A 39 -14.62 -1.50 9.10
CA GLU A 39 -15.35 -0.42 8.45
C GLU A 39 -14.63 0.93 8.65
N PRO A 40 -14.51 1.78 7.62
CA PRO A 40 -13.75 3.03 7.70
C PRO A 40 -14.53 4.16 8.39
N THR A 41 -14.95 3.93 9.64
CA THR A 41 -15.58 4.96 10.49
C THR A 41 -14.52 5.85 11.15
N ALA A 42 -14.89 7.06 11.54
CA ALA A 42 -13.95 7.98 12.22
C ALA A 42 -13.27 7.35 13.45
N GLN A 43 -14.02 6.58 14.24
CA GLN A 43 -13.50 5.86 15.40
C GLN A 43 -12.49 4.77 14.99
N ASN A 44 -12.85 3.91 14.03
CA ASN A 44 -11.98 2.81 13.63
C ASN A 44 -10.67 3.28 13.00
N LEU A 45 -10.70 4.41 12.27
CA LEU A 45 -9.50 4.98 11.66
C LEU A 45 -8.50 5.49 12.70
N ARG A 46 -8.93 5.88 13.89
CA ARG A 46 -8.06 6.37 14.98
C ARG A 46 -7.35 5.24 15.74
N GLN A 47 -7.79 3.99 15.58
CA GLN A 47 -7.20 2.85 16.27
C GLN A 47 -6.04 2.26 15.47
N ILE A 48 -4.82 2.27 16.00
CA ILE A 48 -3.66 1.71 15.29
C ILE A 48 -3.83 0.22 14.94
N SER A 49 -4.56 -0.52 15.77
CA SER A 49 -4.86 -1.95 15.57
C SER A 49 -5.73 -2.23 14.34
N SER A 50 -6.47 -1.23 13.85
CA SER A 50 -7.22 -1.29 12.59
C SER A 50 -6.31 -1.26 11.37
N TRP A 51 -5.04 -0.87 11.52
CA TRP A 51 -4.08 -0.71 10.45
C TRP A 51 -2.98 -1.76 10.51
N ARG A 52 -2.43 -2.10 9.36
CA ARG A 52 -1.25 -2.97 9.24
C ARG A 52 -0.23 -2.35 8.30
N ARG A 53 1.01 -2.23 8.76
CA ARG A 53 2.12 -1.80 7.91
C ARG A 53 2.47 -2.93 6.95
N ARG A 54 2.53 -2.61 5.65
CA ARG A 54 2.86 -3.54 4.57
C ARG A 54 3.79 -2.90 3.57
N LEU A 55 4.61 -3.74 2.94
CA LEU A 55 5.40 -3.33 1.81
C LEU A 55 4.51 -3.34 0.58
N PHE A 56 4.38 -2.18 -0.05
CA PHE A 56 3.70 -2.02 -1.32
C PHE A 56 4.69 -1.83 -2.45
N LEU A 57 4.32 -2.31 -3.63
CA LEU A 57 5.02 -2.02 -4.87
C LEU A 57 4.05 -1.85 -6.02
N ILE A 58 4.46 -1.09 -7.03
CA ILE A 58 3.74 -0.96 -8.29
C ILE A 58 4.53 -1.70 -9.37
N GLU A 59 3.85 -2.61 -10.05
CA GLU A 59 4.43 -3.47 -11.09
C GLU A 59 3.55 -3.47 -12.33
N ASP A 60 4.19 -3.50 -13.50
CA ASP A 60 3.54 -3.76 -14.79
C ASP A 60 3.72 -5.25 -15.12
N GLY A 61 2.61 -5.98 -15.16
CA GLY A 61 2.58 -7.40 -15.50
C GLY A 61 1.67 -7.68 -16.70
N GLU A 62 1.41 -8.95 -16.97
CA GLU A 62 0.55 -9.38 -18.09
C GLU A 62 -0.86 -8.78 -18.03
N GLY A 63 -1.41 -8.63 -16.82
CA GLY A 63 -2.73 -8.03 -16.58
C GLY A 63 -2.75 -6.50 -16.66
N GLY A 64 -1.59 -5.85 -16.78
CA GLY A 64 -1.43 -4.40 -16.72
C GLY A 64 -0.69 -3.95 -15.46
N VAL A 65 -0.89 -2.70 -15.07
CA VAL A 65 -0.23 -2.08 -13.93
C VAL A 65 -1.10 -2.24 -12.68
N ALA A 66 -0.52 -2.84 -11.64
CA ALA A 66 -1.17 -3.05 -10.36
C ALA A 66 -0.30 -2.53 -9.21
N MET A 67 -0.96 -2.02 -8.18
CA MET A 67 -0.36 -1.83 -6.87
C MET A 67 -0.55 -3.13 -6.10
N MET A 68 0.54 -3.75 -5.67
CA MET A 68 0.57 -5.01 -4.94
C MET A 68 1.17 -4.79 -3.56
N TYR A 69 0.88 -5.69 -2.62
CA TYR A 69 1.53 -5.70 -1.32
C TYR A 69 1.93 -7.12 -0.92
N LEU A 70 2.94 -7.21 -0.06
CA LEU A 70 3.42 -8.48 0.46
C LEU A 70 2.48 -8.99 1.57
N SER A 71 1.93 -10.19 1.40
CA SER A 71 0.94 -10.76 2.31
C SER A 71 1.54 -11.83 3.23
N GLU A 72 1.35 -11.68 4.54
CA GLU A 72 1.65 -12.73 5.53
C GLU A 72 0.75 -13.96 5.35
N LYS A 73 -0.52 -13.77 4.97
CA LYS A 73 -1.49 -14.86 4.88
C LYS A 73 -1.24 -15.80 3.70
N GLU A 74 -0.57 -15.28 2.68
CA GLU A 74 -0.27 -16.00 1.45
C GLU A 74 1.21 -16.39 1.40
N ASP A 75 1.83 -16.75 2.53
CA ASP A 75 3.25 -17.19 2.61
C ASP A 75 4.24 -16.23 1.92
N GLY A 76 4.04 -14.92 2.09
CA GLY A 76 4.89 -13.91 1.45
C GLY A 76 4.67 -13.74 -0.04
N LEU A 77 3.54 -14.18 -0.58
CA LEU A 77 3.18 -13.85 -1.95
C LEU A 77 2.74 -12.39 -2.07
N MET A 78 3.03 -11.82 -3.24
CA MET A 78 2.53 -10.51 -3.63
C MET A 78 1.04 -10.63 -3.96
N VAL A 79 0.22 -9.87 -3.25
CA VAL A 79 -1.24 -9.83 -3.44
C VAL A 79 -1.63 -8.50 -4.08
N PRO A 80 -2.51 -8.50 -5.09
CA PRO A 80 -3.06 -7.28 -5.66
C PRO A 80 -3.78 -6.44 -4.59
N GLY A 81 -3.36 -5.19 -4.44
CA GLY A 81 -4.00 -4.19 -3.58
C GLY A 81 -4.92 -3.25 -4.35
N ALA A 82 -4.56 -2.88 -5.58
CA ALA A 82 -5.42 -2.11 -6.49
C ALA A 82 -4.99 -2.31 -7.95
N MET A 83 -5.95 -2.41 -8.88
CA MET A 83 -5.65 -2.33 -10.32
C MET A 83 -5.55 -0.86 -10.72
N LEU A 84 -4.38 -0.44 -11.20
CA LEU A 84 -4.15 0.93 -11.63
C LEU A 84 -4.56 1.12 -13.08
N ARG A 85 -4.14 0.19 -13.94
CA ARG A 85 -4.40 0.20 -15.39
C ARG A 85 -4.40 -1.22 -15.93
N GLY A 86 -5.54 -1.73 -16.40
CA GLY A 86 -5.62 -3.04 -17.05
C GLY A 86 -5.05 -3.01 -18.47
N ARG A 87 -4.36 -4.07 -18.89
CA ARG A 87 -3.86 -4.22 -20.26
C ARG A 87 -5.02 -4.52 -21.22
N LYS A 88 -5.09 -3.81 -22.36
CA LYS A 88 -6.07 -4.10 -23.42
C LYS A 88 -5.74 -5.45 -24.06
N LYS A 89 -6.64 -6.42 -23.95
CA LYS A 89 -6.63 -7.65 -24.76
C LYS A 89 -7.86 -7.62 -25.66
N GLY A 90 -7.67 -7.35 -26.96
CA GLY A 90 -8.78 -7.08 -27.88
C GLY A 90 -9.49 -5.75 -27.60
N THR A 91 -10.83 -5.74 -27.64
CA THR A 91 -11.64 -4.50 -27.59
C THR A 91 -12.04 -4.03 -26.20
N LYS A 92 -11.80 -4.78 -25.11
CA LYS A 92 -12.20 -4.37 -23.76
C LYS A 92 -11.11 -4.65 -22.72
N SER A 93 -10.60 -3.60 -22.09
CA SER A 93 -10.01 -3.66 -20.74
C SER A 93 -10.92 -2.87 -19.83
N THR A 94 -11.57 -3.57 -18.89
CA THR A 94 -12.49 -2.99 -17.91
C THR A 94 -11.79 -2.60 -16.62
N ALA A 95 -10.63 -3.19 -16.33
CA ALA A 95 -9.90 -2.93 -15.10
C ALA A 95 -9.17 -1.59 -15.15
N LYS A 96 -9.54 -0.65 -14.28
CA LYS A 96 -8.91 0.67 -14.21
C LYS A 96 -9.14 1.33 -12.86
N LEU A 97 -8.16 2.11 -12.40
CA LEU A 97 -8.35 3.03 -11.30
C LEU A 97 -9.39 4.08 -11.71
N GLN A 98 -10.40 4.27 -10.88
CA GLN A 98 -11.47 5.24 -11.11
C GLN A 98 -11.21 6.52 -10.33
N LYS A 99 -10.83 6.38 -9.05
CA LYS A 99 -10.64 7.51 -8.14
C LYS A 99 -9.52 7.22 -7.16
N ILE A 100 -8.74 8.25 -6.87
CA ILE A 100 -7.86 8.33 -5.71
C ILE A 100 -8.20 9.60 -4.94
N GLU A 101 -8.51 9.43 -3.66
CA GLU A 101 -9.00 10.49 -2.78
C GLU A 101 -8.09 10.61 -1.57
N ALA A 102 -7.57 11.79 -1.31
CA ALA A 102 -6.94 12.10 -0.03
C ALA A 102 -8.03 12.31 1.02
N LEU A 103 -7.89 11.67 2.17
CA LEU A 103 -8.78 11.87 3.31
C LEU A 103 -8.14 12.84 4.33
N PRO A 104 -8.91 13.42 5.25
CA PRO A 104 -8.35 14.20 6.36
C PRO A 104 -7.31 13.41 7.14
N GLU A 105 -6.34 14.11 7.74
CA GLU A 105 -5.41 13.47 8.66
C GLU A 105 -6.16 12.83 9.83
N VAL A 106 -5.63 11.73 10.34
CA VAL A 106 -6.20 10.99 11.46
C VAL A 106 -5.18 10.99 12.57
N VAL A 107 -5.53 11.63 13.69
CA VAL A 107 -4.78 11.53 14.94
C VAL A 107 -5.14 10.23 15.60
N LEU A 108 -4.14 9.38 15.80
CA LEU A 108 -4.33 8.07 16.40
C LEU A 108 -4.61 8.21 17.90
N ASP A 109 -5.46 7.32 18.41
CA ASP A 109 -5.72 7.26 19.83
C ASP A 109 -4.47 6.78 20.58
N PRO A 110 -4.22 7.28 21.80
CA PRO A 110 -3.20 6.73 22.67
C PRO A 110 -3.36 5.23 22.83
N VAL A 111 -2.25 4.52 22.79
CA VAL A 111 -2.20 3.06 22.85
C VAL A 111 -1.68 2.68 24.23
N ALA A 112 -2.36 1.77 24.92
CA ALA A 112 -1.85 1.21 26.17
C ALA A 112 -0.52 0.46 25.92
N ASP A 113 0.36 0.42 26.92
CA ASP A 113 1.73 -0.11 26.76
C ASP A 113 1.78 -1.55 26.25
N ASP A 114 0.85 -2.39 26.70
CA ASP A 114 0.70 -3.78 26.28
C ASP A 114 0.31 -3.90 24.80
N MET A 115 -0.64 -3.08 24.35
CA MET A 115 -1.08 -3.02 22.97
C MET A 115 0.00 -2.41 22.07
N MET A 116 0.74 -1.42 22.57
CA MET A 116 1.90 -0.85 21.88
C MET A 116 2.96 -1.92 21.65
N TYR A 117 3.33 -2.66 22.69
CA TYR A 117 4.30 -3.76 22.60
C TYR A 117 3.86 -4.82 21.59
N SER A 118 2.60 -5.28 21.67
CA SER A 118 2.04 -6.27 20.74
C SER A 118 2.05 -5.78 19.29
N THR A 119 1.63 -4.53 19.05
CA THR A 119 1.61 -3.93 17.70
C THR A 119 3.02 -3.80 17.12
N MET A 120 3.97 -3.30 17.93
CA MET A 120 5.37 -3.20 17.53
C MET A 120 6.00 -4.56 17.27
N ASN A 121 5.69 -5.57 18.09
CA ASN A 121 6.17 -6.93 17.88
C ASN A 121 5.64 -7.53 16.56
N ASN A 122 4.37 -7.32 16.24
CA ASN A 122 3.79 -7.77 14.97
C ASN A 122 4.49 -7.12 13.76
N ILE A 123 4.82 -5.83 13.84
CA ILE A 123 5.58 -5.13 12.80
C ILE A 123 6.98 -5.71 12.67
N LYS A 124 7.68 -5.93 13.79
CA LYS A 124 9.02 -6.53 13.79
C LYS A 124 9.02 -7.94 13.21
N GLN A 125 8.04 -8.76 13.58
CA GLN A 125 7.91 -10.11 13.04
C GLN A 125 7.67 -10.09 11.53
N TYR A 126 6.81 -9.19 11.04
CA TYR A 126 6.64 -8.96 9.61
C TYR A 126 7.97 -8.57 8.94
N GLU A 127 8.69 -7.61 9.53
CA GLU A 127 9.96 -7.15 8.97
C GLU A 127 11.03 -8.25 8.96
N ILE A 128 11.13 -9.06 10.03
CA ILE A 128 12.05 -10.19 10.11
C ILE A 128 11.69 -11.27 9.08
N ALA A 129 10.41 -11.61 8.94
CA ALA A 129 9.96 -12.65 8.03
C ALA A 129 10.32 -12.35 6.57
N PHE A 130 10.33 -11.08 6.18
CA PHE A 130 10.51 -10.67 4.78
C PHE A 130 11.84 -10.00 4.46
N PHE A 131 12.51 -9.39 5.44
CA PHE A 131 13.77 -8.67 5.25
C PHE A 131 14.89 -9.13 6.19
N GLY A 132 14.64 -10.12 7.05
CA GLY A 132 15.60 -10.58 8.05
C GLY A 132 15.93 -9.52 9.10
N GLY A 133 17.11 -9.63 9.72
CA GLY A 133 17.54 -8.72 10.79
C GLY A 133 17.74 -7.26 10.37
N GLN A 134 17.83 -6.97 9.06
CA GLN A 134 17.90 -5.60 8.54
C GLN A 134 16.55 -4.88 8.56
N GLY A 135 15.46 -5.63 8.74
CA GLY A 135 14.10 -5.11 8.67
C GLY A 135 13.74 -4.13 9.77
N LEU A 136 14.43 -4.15 10.93
CA LEU A 136 14.05 -3.49 12.20
C LEU A 136 14.10 -1.95 12.21
N ASN A 137 13.47 -1.29 11.23
CA ASN A 137 13.52 0.16 11.06
C ASN A 137 12.40 0.89 11.80
N VAL A 138 11.37 0.19 12.26
CA VAL A 138 10.27 0.81 13.01
C VAL A 138 10.66 0.95 14.48
N LYS A 139 10.99 2.19 14.88
CA LYS A 139 11.34 2.55 16.26
C LYS A 139 10.10 2.85 17.10
N THR A 140 9.11 3.50 16.51
CA THR A 140 7.89 3.95 17.19
C THR A 140 6.68 3.80 16.27
N LEU A 141 5.49 3.73 16.87
CA LEU A 141 4.23 3.83 16.14
C LEU A 141 4.02 5.29 15.70
N PRO A 142 3.35 5.52 14.56
CA PRO A 142 2.97 6.88 14.18
C PRO A 142 1.92 7.43 15.16
N GLU A 143 1.97 8.75 15.39
CA GLU A 143 0.92 9.48 16.12
C GLU A 143 -0.22 9.90 15.20
N LYS A 144 0.08 10.06 13.91
CA LYS A 144 -0.86 10.47 12.87
C LYS A 144 -0.73 9.60 11.64
N LEU A 145 -1.85 9.43 10.95
CA LEU A 145 -1.90 8.84 9.62
C LEU A 145 -2.52 9.83 8.63
N TYR A 146 -2.03 9.77 7.40
CA TYR A 146 -2.52 10.52 6.27
C TYR A 146 -3.17 9.54 5.29
N PRO A 147 -4.48 9.26 5.42
CA PRO A 147 -5.13 8.23 4.62
C PRO A 147 -5.45 8.72 3.21
N MET A 148 -5.56 7.73 2.33
CA MET A 148 -6.06 7.86 0.98
C MET A 148 -6.89 6.63 0.62
N ARG A 149 -7.94 6.86 -0.17
CA ARG A 149 -8.85 5.82 -0.66
C ARG A 149 -8.64 5.65 -2.16
N LEU A 150 -8.39 4.43 -2.59
CA LEU A 150 -8.33 4.05 -4.00
C LEU A 150 -9.59 3.24 -4.34
N ARG A 151 -10.25 3.59 -5.44
CA ARG A 151 -11.38 2.84 -6.01
C ARG A 151 -11.08 2.47 -7.46
N TRP A 152 -11.32 1.22 -7.82
CA TRP A 152 -11.09 0.71 -9.16
C TRP A 152 -12.19 -0.27 -9.58
N THR A 153 -12.32 -0.46 -10.88
CA THR A 153 -13.08 -1.59 -11.42
C THR A 153 -12.11 -2.74 -11.64
N ASP A 154 -12.46 -3.96 -11.23
CA ASP A 154 -11.67 -5.16 -11.50
C ASP A 154 -11.94 -5.75 -12.90
N GLY A 155 -11.27 -6.86 -13.24
CA GLY A 155 -11.47 -7.54 -14.52
C GLY A 155 -12.88 -8.09 -14.72
N ALA A 156 -13.62 -8.32 -13.64
CA ALA A 156 -15.02 -8.78 -13.67
C ALA A 156 -16.02 -7.63 -13.74
N GLY A 157 -15.56 -6.37 -13.81
CA GLY A 157 -16.44 -5.21 -13.85
C GLY A 157 -16.96 -4.79 -12.47
N LYS A 158 -16.49 -5.40 -11.38
CA LYS A 158 -16.93 -5.05 -10.02
C LYS A 158 -16.11 -3.88 -9.48
N GLU A 159 -16.77 -3.00 -8.74
CA GLU A 159 -16.09 -1.95 -7.99
C GLU A 159 -15.38 -2.57 -6.79
N GLN A 160 -14.14 -2.15 -6.61
CA GLN A 160 -13.26 -2.55 -5.52
C GLN A 160 -12.66 -1.31 -4.89
N GLN A 161 -12.29 -1.42 -3.61
CA GLN A 161 -11.64 -0.33 -2.90
C GLN A 161 -10.60 -0.81 -1.90
N ILE A 162 -9.63 0.05 -1.62
CA ILE A 162 -8.64 -0.13 -0.57
C ILE A 162 -8.39 1.22 0.11
N MET A 163 -8.21 1.16 1.43
CA MET A 163 -7.75 2.30 2.20
C MET A 163 -6.33 2.05 2.66
N VAL A 164 -5.46 3.00 2.35
CA VAL A 164 -4.06 3.01 2.75
C VAL A 164 -3.71 4.36 3.35
N ALA A 165 -2.66 4.44 4.13
CA ALA A 165 -2.19 5.67 4.74
C ALA A 165 -0.66 5.71 4.81
N SER A 166 -0.13 6.91 4.87
CA SER A 166 1.27 7.17 5.16
C SER A 166 1.40 7.87 6.52
N PRO A 167 2.51 7.69 7.25
CA PRO A 167 2.73 8.40 8.51
C PRO A 167 3.06 9.89 8.31
N GLU A 168 3.46 10.30 7.10
CA GLU A 168 3.74 11.69 6.74
C GLU A 168 2.91 12.12 5.52
N ASP A 169 2.47 13.37 5.49
CA ASP A 169 1.73 13.93 4.34
C ASP A 169 2.59 13.98 3.07
N VAL A 170 3.88 14.29 3.20
CA VAL A 170 4.82 14.30 2.08
C VAL A 170 4.91 12.91 1.43
N SER A 171 4.94 11.86 2.25
CA SER A 171 4.94 10.47 1.79
C SER A 171 3.61 10.11 1.10
N ARG A 172 2.47 10.52 1.67
CA ARG A 172 1.16 10.36 1.03
C ARG A 172 1.12 11.03 -0.35
N LYS A 173 1.55 12.29 -0.44
CA LYS A 173 1.58 13.06 -1.69
C LYS A 173 2.45 12.36 -2.74
N ALA A 174 3.63 11.89 -2.36
CA ALA A 174 4.53 11.15 -3.25
C ALA A 174 3.86 9.87 -3.78
N TRP A 175 3.22 9.09 -2.92
CA TRP A 175 2.45 7.91 -3.34
C TRP A 175 1.31 8.25 -4.29
N MET A 176 0.54 9.29 -4.00
CA MET A 176 -0.56 9.72 -4.87
C MET A 176 -0.08 10.11 -6.28
N VAL A 177 1.04 10.84 -6.38
CA VAL A 177 1.66 11.21 -7.67
C VAL A 177 2.06 9.95 -8.44
N VAL A 178 2.75 9.03 -7.76
CA VAL A 178 3.19 7.76 -8.33
C VAL A 178 1.99 6.92 -8.81
N ILE A 179 0.95 6.77 -8.00
CA ILE A 179 -0.25 6.00 -8.33
C ILE A 179 -0.97 6.61 -9.54
N ARG A 180 -1.17 7.94 -9.56
CA ARG A 180 -1.83 8.64 -10.68
C ARG A 180 -1.05 8.47 -11.98
N THR A 181 0.26 8.68 -11.92
CA THR A 181 1.16 8.51 -13.08
C THR A 181 1.11 7.08 -13.61
N SER A 182 1.20 6.08 -12.73
CA SER A 182 1.12 4.66 -13.08
C SER A 182 -0.25 4.24 -13.63
N ALA A 183 -1.32 4.90 -13.19
CA ALA A 183 -2.67 4.71 -13.73
C ALA A 183 -2.88 5.40 -15.09
N GLY A 184 -1.94 6.22 -15.56
CA GLY A 184 -2.14 7.07 -16.75
C GLY A 184 -3.18 8.17 -16.54
N MET A 185 -3.49 8.50 -15.28
CA MET A 185 -4.29 9.68 -14.95
C MET A 185 -3.37 10.88 -15.10
N GLY A 186 -3.71 11.82 -15.99
CA GLY A 186 -2.96 13.06 -16.14
C GLY A 186 -2.74 13.72 -14.78
N MET A 187 -1.58 14.35 -14.58
CA MET A 187 -1.35 15.18 -13.41
C MET A 187 -2.36 16.34 -13.49
N ALA A 188 -3.43 16.28 -12.70
CA ALA A 188 -4.31 17.42 -12.53
C ALA A 188 -3.41 18.59 -12.10
N GLY A 189 -3.31 19.61 -12.96
CA GLY A 189 -2.31 20.66 -12.86
C GLY A 189 -2.13 21.17 -11.44
N HIS A 190 -1.02 20.80 -10.84
CA HIS A 190 -0.35 21.60 -9.84
C HIS A 190 1.07 21.72 -10.38
N ALA A 191 1.32 22.86 -11.03
CA ALA A 191 2.67 23.33 -11.24
C ALA A 191 3.34 23.33 -9.85
N VAL A 192 4.33 22.47 -9.70
CA VAL A 192 5.32 22.62 -8.64
C VAL A 192 6.24 23.71 -9.18
N VAL A 193 6.06 24.92 -8.66
CA VAL A 193 7.10 25.96 -8.67
C VAL A 193 8.02 25.67 -7.49
#